data_AF-A0A972DM42-F1
#
_entry.id   AF-A0A972DM42-F1
#
_cell.length_a   1.000
_cell.length_b   1.000
_cell.length_c   1.000
_cell.angle_alpha   90.00
_cell.angle_beta   90.00
_cell.angle_gamma   90.00
#
_symmetry.space_group_name_H-M   'P 1'
#
loop_
_entity.id
_entity.type
_entity.pdbx_description
1 polymer ?
#
loop_
_entity_poly.entity_id
_entity_poly.type
_entity_poly.pdbx_seq_one_letter_code
_entity_poly.pdbx_strand_id
1 'polypeptide(L)'
;YGNCWDTFSVTFQYPDNVGIAFSSRQFNGHGSQPEGIRNRMFGAKGVLETAYGGDVLIRGENFHRGGSSPAIYKEGAVANIATFHNSIQAGDCKNPTVAPSVRSNLVTILGRTAAYRGEVVYWENLLKSTEKLEADLRGLKS
;
A
#
# COMPACT_ATOMS: atom_id res chain seq x y z
N TYR A 1 8.76 23.50 -2.39
CA TYR A 1 8.23 22.90 -1.14
C TYR A 1 6.99 22.11 -1.48
N GLY A 2 6.74 20.97 -0.83
CA GLY A 2 5.51 20.18 -1.01
C GLY A 2 4.50 20.47 0.12
N ASN A 3 3.22 20.24 -0.14
CA ASN A 3 2.12 20.41 0.82
C ASN A 3 1.55 19.07 1.32
N CYS A 4 2.31 17.98 1.16
CA CYS A 4 1.89 16.66 1.62
C CYS A 4 1.88 16.61 3.15
N TRP A 5 0.84 16.02 3.74
CA TRP A 5 0.79 15.83 5.19
C TRP A 5 1.79 14.77 5.65
N ASP A 6 2.33 14.96 6.85
CA ASP A 6 3.29 14.05 7.47
C ASP A 6 2.63 12.75 7.96
N THR A 7 1.31 12.74 8.15
CA THR A 7 0.52 11.58 8.56
C THR A 7 -0.78 11.47 7.80
N PHE A 8 -1.22 10.23 7.61
CA PHE A 8 -2.57 9.90 7.17
C PHE A 8 -3.14 8.84 8.10
N SER A 9 -4.42 8.99 8.45
CA SER A 9 -5.22 7.99 9.15
C SER A 9 -6.57 7.89 8.44
N VAL A 10 -6.80 6.78 7.74
CA VAL A 10 -7.92 6.62 6.81
C VAL A 10 -8.57 5.25 7.04
N THR A 11 -9.90 5.22 7.02
CA THR A 11 -10.66 3.97 7.00
C THR A 11 -11.27 3.78 5.62
N PHE A 12 -11.01 2.63 5.00
CA PHE A 12 -11.65 2.20 3.77
C PHE A 12 -12.75 1.20 4.08
N GLN A 13 -13.89 1.35 3.41
CA GLN A 13 -14.98 0.39 3.43
C GLN A 13 -15.05 -0.31 2.07
N TYR A 14 -14.81 -1.61 2.05
CA TYR A 14 -14.99 -2.47 0.88
C TYR A 14 -16.40 -3.08 0.89
N PRO A 15 -16.84 -3.68 -0.24
CA PRO A 15 -18.05 -4.51 -0.28
C PRO A 15 -18.08 -5.57 0.83
N ASP A 16 -19.27 -6.09 1.11
CA ASP A 16 -19.51 -7.11 2.14
C ASP A 16 -19.09 -6.67 3.56
N ASN A 17 -19.14 -5.35 3.83
CA ASN A 17 -18.79 -4.74 5.11
C ASN A 17 -17.35 -5.03 5.58
N VAL A 18 -16.41 -5.24 4.65
CA VAL A 18 -14.98 -5.40 4.98
C VAL A 18 -14.30 -4.04 5.19
N GLY A 19 -13.91 -3.75 6.43
CA GLY A 19 -13.21 -2.51 6.80
C GLY A 19 -11.69 -2.66 6.79
N ILE A 20 -10.97 -1.64 6.30
CA ILE A 20 -9.51 -1.53 6.39
C ILE A 20 -9.16 -0.20 7.05
N ALA A 21 -8.50 -0.25 8.21
CA ALA A 21 -7.87 0.92 8.81
C ALA A 21 -6.43 1.04 8.33
N PHE A 22 -6.08 2.19 7.76
CA PHE A 22 -4.75 2.52 7.29
C PHE A 22 -4.21 3.70 8.09
N SER A 23 -2.95 3.62 8.52
CA SER A 23 -2.21 4.77 9.01
C SER A 23 -0.80 4.79 8.46
N SER A 24 -0.25 5.99 8.29
CA SER A 24 1.12 6.18 7.80
C SER A 24 1.78 7.39 8.45
N ARG A 25 3.11 7.41 8.36
CA ARG A 25 3.96 8.56 8.69
C ARG A 25 5.02 8.78 7.63
N GLN A 26 5.36 10.03 7.37
CA GLN A 26 6.48 10.46 6.52
C GLN A 26 7.51 11.30 7.30
N PHE A 27 7.66 11.03 8.59
CA PHE A 27 8.66 11.63 9.47
C PHE A 27 9.33 10.56 10.32
N ASN A 28 10.43 10.89 11.00
CA ASN A 28 11.15 9.94 11.86
C ASN A 28 10.28 9.48 13.04
N GLY A 29 10.17 8.17 13.25
CA GLY A 29 9.34 7.62 14.32
C GLY A 29 9.92 7.77 15.73
N HIS A 30 11.12 8.33 15.89
CA HIS A 30 11.80 8.54 17.17
C HIS A 30 11.80 7.30 18.10
N GLY A 31 12.01 6.11 17.53
CA GLY A 31 12.04 4.86 18.30
C GLY A 31 10.66 4.26 18.63
N SER A 32 9.57 4.81 18.09
CA SER A 32 8.21 4.28 18.27
C SER A 32 8.11 2.81 17.82
N GLN A 33 7.48 1.97 18.63
CA GLN A 33 7.16 0.59 18.32
C GLN A 33 5.65 0.35 18.47
N PRO A 34 5.03 -0.52 17.67
CA PRO A 34 5.62 -1.29 16.57
C PRO A 34 6.06 -0.44 15.36
N GLU A 35 7.25 -0.67 14.84
CA GLU A 35 7.75 -0.01 13.63
C GLU A 35 7.46 -0.79 12.33
N GLY A 36 7.76 -0.13 11.20
CA GLY A 36 7.69 -0.70 9.86
C GLY A 36 6.28 -0.73 9.27
N ILE A 37 6.17 -1.36 8.09
CA ILE A 37 4.89 -1.62 7.44
C ILE A 37 4.34 -2.91 8.03
N ARG A 38 3.11 -2.88 8.52
CA ARG A 38 2.44 -4.04 9.11
C ARG A 38 1.05 -4.19 8.53
N ASN A 39 0.59 -5.43 8.45
CA ASN A 39 -0.77 -5.76 8.08
C ASN A 39 -1.34 -6.75 9.10
N ARG A 40 -2.56 -6.47 9.56
CA ARG A 40 -3.37 -7.41 10.31
C ARG A 40 -4.71 -7.57 9.64
N MET A 41 -5.07 -8.80 9.30
CA MET A 41 -6.39 -9.13 8.75
C MET A 41 -7.12 -10.00 9.76
N PHE A 42 -8.34 -9.60 10.12
CA PHE A 42 -9.13 -10.26 11.15
C PHE A 42 -10.25 -11.06 10.48
N GLY A 43 -10.32 -12.34 10.80
CA GLY A 43 -11.40 -13.22 10.38
C GLY A 43 -11.99 -13.97 11.58
N ALA A 44 -13.12 -14.62 11.37
CA ALA A 44 -13.84 -15.31 12.46
C ALA A 44 -13.02 -16.45 13.11
N LYS A 45 -12.06 -17.05 12.39
CA LYS A 45 -11.27 -18.19 12.86
C LYS A 45 -9.80 -17.86 13.15
N GLY A 46 -9.39 -16.61 12.97
CA GLY A 46 -8.01 -16.22 13.14
C GLY A 46 -7.65 -14.85 12.60
N VAL A 47 -6.38 -14.49 12.83
CA VAL A 47 -5.77 -13.22 12.47
C VAL A 47 -4.49 -13.50 11.69
N LEU A 48 -4.41 -12.95 10.48
CA LEU A 48 -3.14 -12.84 9.75
C LEU A 48 -2.34 -11.69 10.37
N GLU A 49 -1.10 -11.93 10.75
CA GLU A 49 -0.17 -10.90 11.16
C GLU A 49 1.06 -10.94 10.25
N THR A 50 1.36 -9.82 9.60
CA THR A 50 2.55 -9.68 8.77
C THR A 50 3.32 -8.43 9.14
N ALA A 51 4.64 -8.55 9.22
CA ALA A 51 5.56 -7.42 9.29
C ALA A 51 6.43 -7.39 8.02
N TYR A 52 6.58 -6.21 7.42
CA TYR A 52 7.41 -6.04 6.24
C TYR A 52 8.88 -6.30 6.58
N GLY A 53 9.48 -7.27 5.90
CA GLY A 53 10.80 -7.79 6.24
C GLY A 53 10.85 -8.61 7.54
N GLY A 54 9.70 -8.90 8.16
CA GLY A 54 9.61 -9.63 9.41
C GLY A 54 8.76 -10.89 9.26
N ASP A 55 8.17 -11.32 10.38
CA ASP A 55 7.37 -12.54 10.44
C ASP A 55 6.01 -12.38 9.72
N VAL A 56 5.57 -13.47 9.13
CA VAL A 56 4.26 -13.68 8.52
C VAL A 56 3.67 -14.93 9.17
N LEU A 57 2.55 -14.80 9.87
CA LEU A 57 1.93 -15.91 10.59
C LEU A 57 0.41 -15.76 10.67
N ILE A 58 -0.27 -16.88 10.96
CA ILE A 58 -1.71 -16.89 11.26
C ILE A 58 -1.89 -17.36 12.69
N ARG A 59 -2.56 -16.54 13.50
CA ARG A 59 -3.03 -16.91 14.84
C ARG A 59 -4.49 -17.32 14.74
N GLY A 60 -4.92 -18.37 15.43
CA GLY A 60 -6.33 -18.77 15.42
C GLY A 60 -6.51 -20.24 15.73
N GLU A 61 -7.69 -20.77 15.41
CA GLU A 61 -8.05 -22.18 15.61
C GLU A 61 -7.01 -23.13 14.99
N ASN A 62 -6.44 -22.74 13.86
CA ASN A 62 -5.36 -23.45 13.17
C ASN A 62 -4.13 -22.54 13.09
N PHE A 63 -3.29 -22.57 14.13
CA PHE A 63 -2.06 -21.79 14.15
C PHE A 63 -1.13 -22.20 12.99
N HIS A 64 -0.64 -21.21 12.26
CA HIS A 64 0.37 -21.40 11.22
C HIS A 64 1.54 -20.44 11.47
N ARG A 65 2.72 -21.00 11.76
CA ARG A 65 3.93 -20.22 12.07
C ARG A 65 4.41 -19.36 10.89
N GLY A 66 4.09 -19.75 9.66
CA GLY A 66 4.56 -19.11 8.43
C GLY A 66 6.08 -18.96 8.40
N GLY A 67 6.57 -17.82 7.90
CA GLY A 67 8.00 -17.56 7.70
C GLY A 67 8.35 -16.09 7.80
N SER A 68 9.59 -15.74 7.46
CA SER A 68 10.07 -14.36 7.43
C SER A 68 10.93 -14.08 6.20
N SER A 69 11.08 -12.80 5.84
CA SER A 69 11.86 -12.38 4.67
C SER A 69 12.73 -11.14 4.98
N PRO A 70 13.73 -11.25 5.87
CA PRO A 70 14.53 -10.11 6.34
C PRO A 70 15.32 -9.40 5.24
N ALA A 71 15.64 -10.10 4.15
CA ALA A 71 16.40 -9.56 3.02
C ALA A 71 15.50 -9.06 1.87
N ILE A 72 14.21 -8.77 2.13
CA ILE A 72 13.20 -8.42 1.12
C ILE A 72 13.63 -7.33 0.12
N TYR A 73 14.39 -6.32 0.55
CA TYR A 73 14.86 -5.27 -0.36
C TYR A 73 15.83 -5.80 -1.41
N LYS A 74 16.82 -6.59 -0.98
CA LYS A 74 17.83 -7.15 -1.89
C LYS A 74 17.24 -8.29 -2.70
N GLU A 75 16.65 -9.28 -2.02
CA GLU A 75 16.11 -10.47 -2.66
C GLU A 75 14.92 -10.12 -3.56
N GLY A 76 14.06 -9.20 -3.14
CA GLY A 76 12.95 -8.71 -3.97
C GLY A 76 13.43 -8.00 -5.23
N ALA A 77 14.46 -7.13 -5.12
CA ALA A 77 15.04 -6.49 -6.31
C ALA A 77 15.66 -7.51 -7.26
N VAL A 78 16.44 -8.46 -6.76
CA VAL A 78 17.03 -9.54 -7.56
C VAL A 78 15.95 -10.37 -8.26
N ALA A 79 14.92 -10.79 -7.54
CA ALA A 79 13.81 -11.58 -8.09
C ALA A 79 13.03 -10.80 -9.17
N ASN A 80 12.76 -9.52 -8.95
CA ASN A 80 12.05 -8.67 -9.91
C ASN A 80 12.86 -8.46 -11.20
N ILE A 81 14.18 -8.20 -11.08
CA ILE A 81 15.07 -8.05 -12.24
C ILE A 81 15.16 -9.36 -13.03
N ALA A 82 15.33 -10.49 -12.35
CA ALA A 82 15.38 -11.81 -13.00
C ALA A 82 14.05 -12.13 -13.71
N THR A 83 12.92 -11.84 -13.08
CA THR A 83 11.59 -12.03 -13.68
C THR A 83 11.43 -11.18 -14.93
N PHE A 84 11.78 -9.90 -14.85
CA PHE A 84 11.71 -8.99 -15.99
C PHE A 84 12.61 -9.42 -17.15
N HIS A 85 13.86 -9.82 -16.85
CA HIS A 85 14.78 -10.35 -17.85
C HIS A 85 14.20 -11.59 -18.56
N ASN A 86 13.65 -12.54 -17.79
CA ASN A 86 13.04 -13.75 -18.36
C ASN A 86 11.83 -13.42 -19.24
N SER A 87 10.99 -12.47 -18.84
CA SER A 87 9.88 -12.00 -19.68
C SER A 87 10.37 -11.44 -21.02
N ILE A 88 11.45 -10.65 -21.02
CA ILE A 88 12.05 -10.13 -22.27
C ILE A 88 12.54 -11.27 -23.15
N GLN A 89 13.34 -12.20 -22.59
CA GLN A 89 13.91 -13.32 -23.35
C GLN A 89 12.83 -14.22 -23.94
N ALA A 90 11.72 -14.42 -23.22
CA ALA A 90 10.60 -15.23 -23.65
C ALA A 90 9.59 -14.47 -24.54
N GLY A 91 9.74 -13.16 -24.72
CA GLY A 91 8.74 -12.32 -25.38
C GLY A 91 7.39 -12.26 -24.63
N ASP A 92 7.38 -12.49 -23.32
CA ASP A 92 6.16 -12.45 -22.51
C ASP A 92 5.80 -11.01 -22.11
N CYS A 93 4.79 -10.47 -22.80
CA CYS A 93 4.26 -9.13 -22.56
C CYS A 93 2.98 -9.11 -21.72
N LYS A 94 2.58 -10.21 -21.06
CA LYS A 94 1.33 -10.27 -20.28
C LYS A 94 1.24 -9.21 -19.19
N ASN A 95 2.39 -8.88 -18.58
CA ASN A 95 2.54 -7.86 -17.55
C ASN A 95 1.38 -7.83 -16.53
N PRO A 96 1.15 -8.92 -15.78
CA PRO A 96 -0.05 -9.08 -14.94
C PRO A 96 -0.14 -8.07 -13.79
N THR A 97 0.93 -7.34 -13.50
CA THR A 97 0.98 -6.34 -12.43
C THR A 97 0.29 -5.03 -12.80
N VAL A 98 0.02 -4.75 -14.08
CA VAL A 98 -0.59 -3.48 -14.53
C VAL A 98 -1.93 -3.22 -13.83
N ALA A 99 -2.87 -4.17 -13.89
CA ALA A 99 -4.19 -4.00 -13.30
C ALA A 99 -4.15 -3.74 -11.77
N PRO A 100 -3.46 -4.55 -10.94
CA PRO A 100 -3.35 -4.26 -9.52
C PRO A 100 -2.56 -2.97 -9.23
N SER A 101 -1.56 -2.60 -10.04
CA SER A 101 -0.86 -1.32 -9.90
C SER A 101 -1.78 -0.13 -10.14
N VAL A 102 -2.61 -0.15 -11.19
CA VAL A 102 -3.60 0.91 -11.43
C VAL A 102 -4.59 1.00 -10.27
N ARG A 103 -5.11 -0.13 -9.81
CA ARG A 103 -6.03 -0.17 -8.65
C ARG A 103 -5.38 0.37 -7.39
N SER A 104 -4.14 -0.01 -7.08
CA SER A 104 -3.41 0.48 -5.91
C SER A 104 -3.22 2.00 -5.96
N ASN A 105 -2.87 2.55 -7.13
CA ASN A 105 -2.76 4.00 -7.29
C ASN A 105 -4.09 4.72 -7.04
N LEU A 106 -5.20 4.17 -7.56
CA LEU A 106 -6.52 4.71 -7.31
C LEU A 106 -6.92 4.64 -5.82
N VAL A 107 -6.55 3.58 -5.10
CA VAL A 107 -6.76 3.49 -3.64
C VAL A 107 -5.98 4.57 -2.90
N THR A 108 -4.73 4.84 -3.30
CA THR A 108 -3.93 5.95 -2.75
C THR A 108 -4.61 7.30 -2.99
N ILE A 109 -5.09 7.53 -4.22
CA ILE A 109 -5.81 8.77 -4.55
C ILE A 109 -7.09 8.88 -3.72
N LEU A 110 -7.86 7.79 -3.58
CA LEU A 110 -9.08 7.75 -2.76
C LEU A 110 -8.79 8.19 -1.32
N GLY A 111 -7.81 7.54 -0.67
CA GLY A 111 -7.46 7.83 0.71
C GLY A 111 -6.94 9.25 0.91
N ARG A 112 -6.12 9.75 -0.02
CA ARG A 112 -5.63 11.13 -0.01
C ARG A 112 -6.78 12.12 -0.15
N THR A 113 -7.68 11.91 -1.11
CA THR A 113 -8.81 12.81 -1.36
C THR A 113 -9.75 12.86 -0.15
N ALA A 114 -10.05 11.72 0.46
CA ALA A 114 -10.85 11.66 1.68
C ALA A 114 -10.18 12.40 2.84
N ALA A 115 -8.88 12.18 3.06
CA ALA A 115 -8.13 12.85 4.11
C ALA A 115 -8.09 14.38 3.94
N TYR A 116 -7.81 14.88 2.74
CA TYR A 116 -7.73 16.32 2.49
C TYR A 116 -9.09 17.01 2.51
N ARG A 117 -10.17 16.34 2.12
CA ARG A 117 -11.53 16.89 2.18
C ARG A 117 -12.17 16.77 3.55
N GLY A 118 -11.72 15.82 4.38
CA GLY A 118 -12.33 15.53 5.68
C GLY A 118 -13.71 14.88 5.57
N GLU A 119 -13.99 14.18 4.46
CA GLU A 119 -15.30 13.58 4.17
C GLU A 119 -15.17 12.18 3.56
N VAL A 120 -16.30 11.45 3.52
CA VAL A 120 -16.38 10.16 2.83
C VAL A 120 -16.34 10.38 1.32
N VAL A 121 -15.40 9.73 0.65
CA VAL A 121 -15.30 9.71 -0.81
C VAL A 121 -15.64 8.32 -1.33
N TYR A 122 -16.55 8.26 -2.30
CA TYR A 122 -17.00 7.02 -2.92
C TYR A 122 -16.13 6.66 -4.14
N TRP A 123 -15.91 5.35 -4.34
CA TRP A 123 -15.08 4.85 -5.43
C TRP A 123 -15.62 5.26 -6.81
N GLU A 124 -16.94 5.16 -7.05
CA GLU A 124 -17.52 5.60 -8.33
C GLU A 124 -17.37 7.10 -8.59
N ASN A 125 -17.37 7.93 -7.54
CA ASN A 125 -17.17 9.38 -7.67
C ASN A 125 -15.72 9.69 -8.02
N LEU A 126 -14.77 8.94 -7.43
CA LEU A 126 -13.36 9.07 -7.78
C LEU A 126 -13.12 8.72 -9.26
N LEU A 127 -13.68 7.61 -9.74
CA LEU A 127 -13.50 7.17 -11.14
C LEU A 127 -14.10 8.13 -12.17
N LYS A 128 -15.13 8.90 -11.80
CA LYS A 128 -15.74 9.92 -12.66
C LYS A 128 -15.06 11.29 -12.54
N SER A 129 -14.14 11.46 -11.59
CA SER A 129 -13.48 12.74 -11.35
C SER A 129 -12.60 13.12 -12.54
N THR A 130 -12.74 14.35 -12.99
CA THR A 130 -11.87 14.99 -14.00
C THR A 130 -10.88 15.97 -13.35
N GLU A 131 -10.73 15.91 -12.02
CA GLU A 131 -9.83 16.76 -11.26
C GLU A 131 -8.38 16.58 -11.74
N LYS A 132 -7.70 17.69 -12.03
CA LYS A 132 -6.30 17.72 -12.41
C LYS A 132 -5.47 18.24 -11.25
N LEU A 133 -4.39 17.52 -10.93
CA LEU A 133 -3.41 17.96 -9.95
C LEU A 133 -2.30 18.69 -10.70
N GLU A 134 -2.30 20.02 -10.61
CA GLU A 134 -1.24 20.86 -11.18
C GLU A 134 -0.17 21.12 -10.13
N ALA A 135 1.09 20.89 -10.48
CA ALA A 135 2.20 21.18 -9.59
C ALA A 135 2.45 22.68 -9.52
N ASP A 136 2.53 23.23 -8.32
CA ASP A 136 3.00 24.61 -8.13
C ASP A 136 4.54 24.64 -8.20
N LEU A 137 5.05 25.05 -9.36
CA LEU A 137 6.49 25.10 -9.63
C LEU A 137 7.12 26.46 -9.28
N ARG A 138 6.37 27.39 -8.68
CA ARG A 138 6.90 28.71 -8.32
C ARG A 138 8.05 28.56 -7.33
N GLY A 139 9.17 29.22 -7.62
CA GLY A 139 10.36 29.22 -6.77
C GLY A 139 11.25 27.98 -6.88
N LEU A 140 10.96 27.04 -7.80
CA LEU A 140 11.91 25.99 -8.14
C LEU A 140 13.17 26.62 -8.77
N LYS A 141 14.36 26.23 -8.29
CA LYS A 141 15.65 26.62 -8.88
C LYS A 141 16.13 25.50 -9.79
N SER A 142 16.63 25.85 -10.98
CA SER A 142 17.29 24.94 -11.92
C SER A 142 18.63 24.44 -11.38
#